data_AF-A0AAN9FTJ7-F1
#
_entry.id   AF-A0AAN9FTJ7-F1
#
_cell.length_a   1.000
_cell.length_b   1.000
_cell.length_c   1.000
_cell.angle_alpha   90.00
_cell.angle_beta   90.00
_cell.angle_gamma   90.00
#
_symmetry.space_group_name_H-M   'P 1'
#
loop_
_entity.id
_entity.type
_entity.pdbx_description
1 polymer ?
#
loop_
_entity_poly.entity_id
_entity_poly.type
_entity_poly.pdbx_seq_one_letter_code
_entity_poly.pdbx_strand_id
1 'polypeptide(L)'
;MADDEQNALISQFAAVSGADRERAKFYLESAAWNLESALGSFYEEGDEESSSEPLGVRPEAEGAPTTPQQTSVHPVPQAKISMIGQDSDSSGDEDGQAFYAGGSTHSGQQVLGPPKKKSDMVAKLFKSAKEHGAEVVEGSKDKKKSKINTYSGTGYRLGETNDDTQVIPGTSVQNRNEEPRDVSLKMWKSGFTVDDGPLRTYEDPSNAEFLTSIKRGEIPLELLKEARGGEVYINMADHRHEDYAPPKMTMKPFSGSGHSLGSPAPPVLGQDIRPLGAVGGASGGTAIVVSNVDLKDAEKQAQSNLNIDSQQPTTSVQIRLPDGSRLVIKLNHFHTVSDIRQYITIARPSFQSTEFALMTTFPHAELTNFSQSLVDGKLLNAALVVKPK
;
A
#
# COMPACT_ATOMS: atom_id res chain seq x y z
N MET A 1 -23.60 27.29 -44.81
CA MET A 1 -23.47 28.62 -44.16
C MET A 1 -23.19 28.47 -42.68
N ALA A 2 -24.04 27.81 -41.88
CA ALA A 2 -23.72 27.55 -40.46
C ALA A 2 -22.53 26.59 -40.28
N ASP A 3 -22.44 25.54 -41.11
CA ASP A 3 -21.36 24.55 -41.03
C ASP A 3 -19.99 25.12 -41.42
N ASP A 4 -19.95 26.10 -42.31
CA ASP A 4 -18.71 26.76 -42.76
C ASP A 4 -18.11 27.65 -41.66
N GLU A 5 -18.96 28.38 -40.93
CA GLU A 5 -18.57 29.23 -39.80
C GLU A 5 -18.09 28.40 -38.60
N GLN A 6 -18.78 27.28 -38.35
CA GLN A 6 -18.39 26.29 -37.34
C GLN A 6 -17.02 25.67 -37.64
N ASN A 7 -16.74 25.34 -38.90
CA ASN A 7 -15.47 24.76 -39.29
C ASN A 7 -14.32 25.79 -39.19
N ALA A 8 -14.60 27.07 -39.43
CA ALA A 8 -13.66 28.16 -39.21
C ALA A 8 -13.31 28.34 -37.72
N LEU A 9 -14.31 28.28 -36.83
CA LEU A 9 -14.14 28.35 -35.37
C LEU A 9 -13.32 27.17 -34.83
N ILE A 10 -13.59 25.95 -35.31
CA ILE A 10 -12.81 24.75 -34.96
C ILE A 10 -11.34 24.91 -35.38
N SER A 11 -11.09 25.43 -36.58
CA SER A 11 -9.72 25.66 -37.06
C SER A 11 -9.00 26.75 -36.27
N GLN A 12 -9.71 27.81 -35.85
CA GLN A 12 -9.15 28.88 -35.04
C GLN A 12 -8.83 28.41 -33.62
N PHE A 13 -9.73 27.63 -33.02
CA PHE A 13 -9.51 27.02 -31.72
C PHE A 13 -8.31 26.06 -31.73
N ALA A 14 -8.21 25.18 -32.74
CA ALA A 14 -7.09 24.26 -32.89
C ALA A 14 -5.76 25.00 -33.13
N ALA A 15 -5.78 26.12 -33.85
CA ALA A 15 -4.59 26.94 -34.08
C ALA A 15 -4.08 27.65 -32.80
N VAL A 16 -4.98 28.00 -31.87
CA VAL A 16 -4.64 28.71 -30.62
C VAL A 16 -4.28 27.73 -29.49
N SER A 17 -5.08 26.67 -29.33
CA SER A 17 -4.91 25.67 -28.26
C SER A 17 -3.92 24.54 -28.58
N GLY A 18 -3.63 24.32 -29.87
CA GLY A 18 -2.88 23.13 -30.32
C GLY A 18 -3.67 21.82 -30.22
N ALA A 19 -4.96 21.86 -29.86
CA ALA A 19 -5.81 20.68 -29.73
C ALA A 19 -6.22 20.10 -31.09
N ASP A 20 -6.48 18.79 -31.12
CA ASP A 20 -7.03 18.11 -32.30
C ASP A 20 -8.41 18.66 -32.69
N ARG A 21 -8.78 18.61 -33.98
CA ARG A 21 -10.06 19.11 -34.49
C ARG A 21 -11.26 18.51 -33.78
N GLU A 22 -11.19 17.25 -33.37
CA GLU A 22 -12.29 16.58 -32.66
C GLU A 22 -12.45 17.12 -31.22
N ARG A 23 -11.34 17.40 -30.53
CA ARG A 23 -11.34 18.05 -29.21
C ARG A 23 -11.81 19.49 -29.31
N ALA A 24 -11.32 20.24 -30.29
CA ALA A 24 -11.74 21.60 -30.56
C ALA A 24 -13.26 21.70 -30.79
N LYS A 25 -13.83 20.76 -31.56
CA LYS A 25 -15.28 20.69 -31.79
C LYS A 25 -16.05 20.43 -30.50
N PHE A 26 -15.59 19.53 -29.64
CA PHE A 26 -16.23 19.21 -28.37
C PHE A 26 -16.31 20.41 -27.42
N TYR A 27 -15.22 21.16 -27.26
CA TYR A 27 -15.18 22.35 -26.41
C TYR A 27 -15.98 23.53 -27.00
N LEU A 28 -16.00 23.68 -28.32
CA LEU A 28 -16.87 24.67 -28.96
C LEU A 28 -18.35 24.29 -28.84
N GLU A 29 -18.71 23.01 -28.94
CA GLU A 29 -20.09 22.57 -28.78
C GLU A 29 -20.59 22.74 -27.35
N SER A 30 -19.75 22.48 -26.34
CA SER A 30 -20.08 22.70 -24.93
C SER A 30 -20.14 24.18 -24.55
N ALA A 31 -19.32 25.03 -25.18
CA ALA A 31 -19.31 26.49 -24.98
C ALA A 31 -20.29 27.25 -25.89
N ALA A 32 -21.27 26.58 -26.49
CA ALA A 32 -22.26 27.17 -27.40
C ALA A 32 -21.63 27.99 -28.55
N TRP A 33 -20.54 27.47 -29.12
CA TRP A 33 -19.72 28.05 -30.19
C TRP A 33 -19.03 29.37 -29.84
N ASN A 34 -18.84 29.65 -28.55
CA ASN A 34 -18.04 30.78 -28.07
C ASN A 34 -16.57 30.37 -27.89
N LEU A 35 -15.69 30.91 -28.74
CA LEU A 35 -14.27 30.56 -28.77
C LEU A 35 -13.53 30.90 -27.46
N GLU A 36 -13.87 32.00 -26.80
CA GLU A 36 -13.16 32.47 -25.59
C GLU A 36 -13.53 31.63 -24.36
N SER A 37 -14.82 31.27 -24.22
CA SER A 37 -15.26 30.33 -23.17
C SER A 37 -14.77 28.91 -23.40
N ALA A 38 -14.70 28.47 -24.67
CA ALA A 38 -14.13 27.18 -25.03
C ALA A 38 -12.63 27.10 -24.66
N LEU A 39 -11.87 28.17 -24.96
CA LEU A 39 -10.43 28.21 -24.65
C LEU A 39 -10.19 28.25 -23.14
N GLY A 40 -11.00 29.02 -22.40
CA GLY A 40 -10.97 29.02 -20.93
C GLY A 40 -11.18 27.63 -20.35
N SER A 41 -12.20 26.90 -20.82
CA SER A 41 -12.49 25.53 -20.37
C SER A 41 -11.36 24.55 -20.71
N PHE A 42 -10.72 24.70 -21.89
CA PHE A 42 -9.61 23.84 -22.31
C PHE A 42 -8.33 24.07 -21.51
N TYR A 43 -8.00 25.33 -21.18
CA TYR A 43 -6.83 25.62 -20.35
C TYR A 43 -7.07 25.35 -18.86
N GLU A 44 -8.31 25.46 -18.39
CA GLU A 44 -8.68 25.06 -17.03
C GLU A 44 -8.63 23.53 -16.85
N GLU A 45 -8.94 22.76 -17.90
CA GLU A 45 -8.78 21.30 -17.91
C GLU A 45 -7.33 20.84 -18.17
N GLY A 46 -6.52 21.67 -18.84
CA GLY A 46 -5.10 21.43 -19.11
C GLY A 46 -4.16 21.57 -17.91
N ASP A 47 -4.61 22.19 -16.81
CA ASP A 47 -3.86 22.25 -15.54
C ASP A 47 -4.02 20.96 -14.71
N GLU A 48 -4.99 20.10 -15.03
CA GLU A 48 -5.28 18.87 -14.27
C GLU A 48 -4.76 17.59 -14.95
N GLU A 49 -4.18 17.67 -16.16
CA GLU A 49 -3.61 16.51 -16.86
C GLU A 49 -2.23 16.82 -17.49
N SER A 50 -1.18 16.22 -16.89
CA SER A 50 0.18 16.00 -17.44
C SER A 50 1.23 17.12 -17.36
N SER A 51 1.99 17.15 -16.26
CA SER A 51 3.38 17.60 -16.26
C SER A 51 4.33 16.40 -16.14
N SER A 52 4.56 15.74 -17.27
CA SER A 52 5.82 15.02 -17.54
C SER A 52 6.54 15.77 -18.66
N GLU A 53 7.70 16.30 -18.31
CA GLU A 53 8.78 16.90 -19.11
C GLU A 53 9.02 16.28 -20.51
N PRO A 54 9.64 17.01 -21.49
CA PRO A 54 11.10 17.28 -21.41
C PRO A 54 11.67 18.57 -22.05
N LEU A 55 12.79 19.02 -21.45
CA LEU A 55 14.04 19.53 -22.03
C LEU A 55 14.04 20.64 -23.10
N GLY A 56 14.60 21.80 -22.72
CA GLY A 56 15.83 22.29 -23.36
C GLY A 56 15.88 23.72 -23.94
N VAL A 57 16.91 24.45 -23.47
CA VAL A 57 17.72 25.50 -24.14
C VAL A 57 17.49 27.00 -23.74
N ARG A 58 18.47 27.50 -22.97
CA ARG A 58 18.93 28.88 -22.63
C ARG A 58 19.56 29.57 -23.89
N PRO A 59 19.76 30.91 -24.08
CA PRO A 59 20.29 31.93 -23.15
C PRO A 59 19.70 33.37 -23.24
N GLU A 60 19.70 34.19 -22.17
CA GLU A 60 20.73 35.14 -21.63
C GLU A 60 21.05 36.38 -22.49
N ALA A 61 20.71 37.58 -21.97
CA ALA A 61 21.45 38.87 -22.01
C ALA A 61 20.50 40.01 -21.54
N GLU A 62 20.63 40.50 -20.31
CA GLU A 62 21.37 41.71 -19.87
C GLU A 62 20.79 43.08 -20.29
N GLY A 63 20.48 43.91 -19.28
CA GLY A 63 20.18 45.34 -19.44
C GLY A 63 19.33 45.95 -18.31
N ALA A 64 19.95 46.27 -17.17
CA ALA A 64 19.43 47.25 -16.21
C ALA A 64 19.72 48.70 -16.71
N PRO A 65 19.25 49.83 -16.10
CA PRO A 65 18.50 49.98 -14.84
C PRO A 65 17.32 50.99 -14.91
N THR A 66 16.48 51.05 -13.86
CA THR A 66 16.10 52.27 -13.09
C THR A 66 14.89 51.99 -12.17
N THR A 67 15.11 52.13 -10.86
CA THR A 67 14.11 52.28 -9.79
C THR A 67 13.82 53.80 -9.59
N PRO A 68 12.86 54.25 -8.75
CA PRO A 68 11.95 53.51 -7.86
C PRO A 68 10.47 53.94 -7.94
N GLN A 69 9.55 53.13 -7.40
CA GLN A 69 8.64 53.52 -6.30
C GLN A 69 7.55 52.48 -6.00
N GLN A 70 7.41 52.18 -4.69
CA GLN A 70 6.24 51.67 -3.96
C GLN A 70 5.74 50.22 -4.13
N THR A 71 6.31 49.38 -3.28
CA THR A 71 5.63 48.47 -2.32
C THR A 71 4.11 48.33 -2.43
N SER A 72 3.66 47.15 -2.86
CA SER A 72 2.59 46.39 -2.20
C SER A 72 2.65 44.95 -2.69
N VAL A 73 3.06 44.04 -1.80
CA VAL A 73 3.21 42.61 -2.07
C VAL A 73 2.02 41.91 -1.43
N HIS A 74 1.26 41.18 -2.23
CA HIS A 74 0.64 39.92 -1.80
C HIS A 74 1.56 38.76 -2.26
N PRO A 75 1.59 37.63 -1.53
CA PRO A 75 1.12 36.42 -2.22
C PRO A 75 0.27 35.47 -1.33
N VAL A 76 -0.83 35.00 -1.92
CA VAL A 76 -1.38 33.62 -2.11
C VAL A 76 -0.81 32.40 -1.31
N PRO A 77 -1.49 31.22 -1.26
CA PRO A 77 -2.78 30.90 -0.63
C PRO A 77 -2.68 29.58 0.21
N GLN A 78 -3.13 29.55 1.47
CA GLN A 78 -3.10 28.31 2.28
C GLN A 78 -4.43 27.54 2.27
N ALA A 79 -4.28 26.22 2.21
CA ALA A 79 -5.31 25.19 2.24
C ALA A 79 -6.15 25.23 3.53
N LYS A 80 -7.34 24.62 3.43
CA LYS A 80 -8.47 24.73 4.36
C LYS A 80 -8.69 23.43 5.15
N ILE A 81 -8.86 23.56 6.44
CA ILE A 81 -9.26 22.61 7.48
C ILE A 81 -10.14 23.41 8.47
N SER A 82 -11.45 23.33 8.28
CA SER A 82 -12.48 23.96 9.14
C SER A 82 -12.63 23.21 10.47
N MET A 83 -12.84 23.81 11.68
CA MET A 83 -13.41 23.23 12.95
C MET A 83 -14.38 24.17 13.67
N ILE A 84 -15.42 23.57 14.24
CA ILE A 84 -16.69 24.19 14.68
C ILE A 84 -16.38 24.82 16.01
N GLY A 85 -16.69 26.11 16.07
CA GLY A 85 -16.72 26.82 17.32
C GLY A 85 -17.81 26.26 18.23
N GLN A 86 -17.44 26.05 19.49
CA GLN A 86 -18.26 26.61 20.53
C GLN A 86 -17.42 27.65 21.28
N ASP A 87 -17.70 28.89 20.90
CA ASP A 87 -17.66 30.16 21.63
C ASP A 87 -16.62 30.39 22.74
N SER A 88 -15.85 31.46 22.53
CA SER A 88 -15.50 32.47 23.52
C SER A 88 -14.71 32.00 24.75
N ASP A 89 -13.39 32.20 24.74
CA ASP A 89 -12.83 33.15 25.71
C ASP A 89 -11.43 33.63 25.33
N SER A 90 -11.24 34.92 25.56
CA SER A 90 -9.96 35.60 25.52
C SER A 90 -9.16 35.15 26.75
N SER A 91 -8.00 34.50 26.57
CA SER A 91 -7.10 34.35 27.70
C SER A 91 -5.65 34.42 27.26
N GLY A 92 -5.07 35.61 27.47
CA GLY A 92 -3.64 35.80 27.58
C GLY A 92 -3.06 34.79 28.56
N ASP A 93 -1.96 34.18 28.14
CA ASP A 93 -1.10 33.36 28.97
C ASP A 93 -0.36 34.28 29.97
N GLU A 94 -1.05 34.82 30.97
CA GLU A 94 -0.38 35.60 32.02
C GLU A 94 -1.17 35.43 33.33
N ASP A 95 -0.55 34.65 34.22
CA ASP A 95 -0.78 34.53 35.66
C ASP A 95 -2.22 34.28 36.14
N GLY A 96 -2.39 33.23 36.96
CA GLY A 96 -3.70 32.77 37.43
C GLY A 96 -4.63 33.91 37.84
N GLN A 97 -5.89 33.82 37.40
CA GLN A 97 -6.95 34.83 37.57
C GLN A 97 -6.76 35.64 38.86
N ALA A 98 -6.28 36.87 38.69
CA ALA A 98 -6.01 37.79 39.77
C ALA A 98 -7.33 38.43 40.18
N PHE A 99 -7.91 37.97 41.30
CA PHE A 99 -9.08 38.60 41.88
C PHE A 99 -8.62 39.74 42.77
N TYR A 100 -9.00 40.97 42.45
CA TYR A 100 -8.71 42.13 43.30
C TYR A 100 -9.80 42.24 44.37
N ALA A 101 -9.46 41.90 45.61
CA ALA A 101 -10.35 42.02 46.74
C ALA A 101 -10.08 43.33 47.50
N GLY A 102 -10.97 44.30 47.36
CA GLY A 102 -10.91 45.58 48.09
C GLY A 102 -11.32 46.76 47.22
N GLY A 103 -12.46 47.38 47.52
CA GLY A 103 -13.06 48.49 46.76
C GLY A 103 -12.61 49.89 47.20
N SER A 104 -11.42 50.03 47.79
CA SER A 104 -10.88 51.34 48.19
C SER A 104 -9.84 51.82 47.19
N THR A 105 -9.89 53.10 46.83
CA THR A 105 -9.06 53.75 45.79
C THR A 105 -7.55 53.73 46.07
N HIS A 106 -7.11 53.23 47.22
CA HIS A 106 -5.71 53.12 47.60
C HIS A 106 -5.32 51.81 48.29
N SER A 107 -6.23 50.85 48.38
CA SER A 107 -5.93 49.56 49.04
C SER A 107 -6.87 48.47 48.52
N GLY A 108 -6.35 47.64 47.62
CA GLY A 108 -6.95 46.37 47.27
C GLY A 108 -5.86 45.30 47.29
N GLN A 109 -6.19 44.15 47.87
CA GLN A 109 -5.30 43.01 47.94
C GLN A 109 -5.56 42.14 46.72
N GLN A 110 -4.51 41.87 45.93
CA GLN A 110 -4.60 40.89 44.86
C GLN A 110 -4.60 39.49 45.49
N VAL A 111 -5.72 38.78 45.32
CA VAL A 111 -5.89 37.39 45.69
C VAL A 111 -5.72 36.57 44.42
N LEU A 112 -4.57 35.91 44.30
CA LEU A 112 -4.32 34.94 43.25
C LEU A 112 -5.22 33.72 43.50
N GLY A 113 -6.03 33.35 42.50
CA GLY A 113 -6.82 32.13 42.55
C GLY A 113 -5.92 30.88 42.72
N PRO A 114 -6.49 29.75 43.18
CA PRO A 114 -5.75 28.49 43.30
C PRO A 114 -4.97 28.19 42.02
N PRO A 115 -3.69 27.79 42.10
CA PRO A 115 -2.89 27.53 40.91
C PRO A 115 -3.59 26.46 40.07
N LYS A 116 -3.87 26.77 38.81
CA LYS A 116 -4.42 25.78 37.87
C LYS A 116 -3.48 24.57 37.87
N LYS A 117 -4.06 23.38 38.06
CA LYS A 117 -3.31 22.10 38.10
C LYS A 117 -2.36 22.03 36.91
N LYS A 118 -1.15 21.51 37.16
CA LYS A 118 -0.02 21.28 36.23
C LYS A 118 -0.50 21.36 34.78
N SER A 119 -0.09 22.43 34.10
CA SER A 119 -0.41 22.70 32.68
C SER A 119 -0.57 21.41 31.91
N ASP A 120 -1.80 21.15 31.49
CA ASP A 120 -2.20 19.93 30.85
C ASP A 120 -1.25 19.66 29.66
N MET A 121 -0.39 18.64 29.77
CA MET A 121 0.69 18.38 28.82
C MET A 121 0.12 18.21 27.41
N VAL A 122 -1.07 17.63 27.34
CA VAL A 122 -1.83 17.45 26.11
C VAL A 122 -2.30 18.81 25.57
N ALA A 123 -2.75 19.76 26.40
CA ALA A 123 -3.08 21.12 25.93
C ALA A 123 -1.89 21.79 25.24
N LYS A 124 -0.69 21.64 25.82
CA LYS A 124 0.55 22.16 25.24
C LYS A 124 0.89 21.47 23.92
N LEU A 125 0.63 20.17 23.79
CA LEU A 125 0.84 19.42 22.55
C LEU A 125 -0.09 19.93 21.44
N PHE A 126 -1.39 20.09 21.73
CA PHE A 126 -2.35 20.61 20.77
C PHE A 126 -2.05 22.06 20.37
N LYS A 127 -1.63 22.89 21.34
CA LYS A 127 -1.18 24.27 21.06
C LYS A 127 0.04 24.28 20.14
N SER A 128 1.07 23.48 20.46
CA SER A 128 2.29 23.34 19.66
C SER A 128 2.00 22.79 18.26
N ALA A 129 1.15 21.77 18.14
CA ALA A 129 0.73 21.23 16.85
C ALA A 129 0.02 22.29 16.00
N LYS A 130 -0.86 23.10 16.62
CA LYS A 130 -1.56 24.21 15.96
C LYS A 130 -0.59 25.30 15.49
N GLU A 131 0.41 25.65 16.30
CA GLU A 131 1.46 26.62 15.94
C GLU A 131 2.31 26.13 14.77
N HIS A 132 2.52 24.82 14.65
CA HIS A 132 3.28 24.19 13.57
C HIS A 132 2.44 23.85 12.32
N GLY A 133 1.22 24.39 12.21
CA GLY A 133 0.40 24.27 11.00
C GLY A 133 -0.64 23.15 11.01
N ALA A 134 -0.93 22.54 12.17
CA ALA A 134 -2.12 21.70 12.31
C ALA A 134 -3.36 22.59 12.31
N GLU A 135 -4.23 22.37 11.35
CA GLU A 135 -5.48 23.10 11.23
C GLU A 135 -6.63 22.18 11.70
N VAL A 136 -7.66 22.77 12.29
CA VAL A 136 -8.56 22.07 13.21
C VAL A 136 -9.77 21.55 12.39
N VAL A 137 -10.10 20.23 12.31
CA VAL A 137 -11.17 19.64 11.43
C VAL A 137 -12.58 19.44 12.06
N GLU A 138 -13.64 20.06 11.55
CA GLU A 138 -14.99 20.22 12.04
C GLU A 138 -15.73 18.92 11.96
N GLY A 139 -16.28 18.49 13.10
CA GLY A 139 -16.96 17.22 13.23
C GLY A 139 -17.88 16.93 12.05
N SER A 140 -17.65 15.77 11.42
CA SER A 140 -18.55 15.11 10.49
C SER A 140 -18.67 15.73 9.09
N LYS A 141 -17.55 15.95 8.39
CA LYS A 141 -17.57 15.63 6.96
C LYS A 141 -17.39 14.12 6.86
N ASP A 142 -18.49 13.42 6.62
CA ASP A 142 -18.51 12.04 6.17
C ASP A 142 -17.32 11.80 5.26
N LYS A 143 -16.28 11.12 5.77
CA LYS A 143 -15.26 10.53 4.90
C LYS A 143 -16.08 9.70 3.94
N LYS A 144 -16.21 10.16 2.68
CA LYS A 144 -16.79 9.36 1.59
C LYS A 144 -16.04 8.05 1.69
N LYS A 145 -16.70 7.03 2.26
CA LYS A 145 -16.10 5.70 2.42
C LYS A 145 -15.77 5.32 0.99
N SER A 146 -14.48 5.43 0.62
CA SER A 146 -13.99 4.89 -0.63
C SER A 146 -14.55 3.48 -0.66
N LYS A 147 -15.27 3.14 -1.73
CA LYS A 147 -16.02 1.88 -1.82
C LYS A 147 -15.06 0.78 -1.39
N ILE A 148 -15.25 0.28 -0.16
CA ILE A 148 -14.38 -0.75 0.39
C ILE A 148 -14.66 -1.93 -0.51
N ASN A 149 -13.67 -2.31 -1.32
CA ASN A 149 -13.76 -3.52 -2.11
C ASN A 149 -13.72 -4.68 -1.11
N THR A 150 -14.89 -5.12 -0.66
CA THR A 150 -15.06 -6.24 0.27
C THR A 150 -14.72 -7.58 -0.37
N TYR A 151 -14.37 -7.58 -1.66
CA TYR A 151 -13.99 -8.75 -2.42
C TYR A 151 -12.67 -8.47 -3.16
N SER A 152 -11.60 -9.15 -2.72
CA SER A 152 -10.27 -9.08 -3.31
C SER A 152 -9.93 -10.36 -4.11
N GLY A 153 -10.94 -11.01 -4.69
CA GLY A 153 -10.80 -12.24 -5.46
C GLY A 153 -10.94 -11.99 -6.97
N THR A 154 -10.36 -12.88 -7.77
CA THR A 154 -10.61 -12.93 -9.21
C THR A 154 -12.03 -13.42 -9.45
N GLY A 155 -12.88 -12.60 -10.08
CA GLY A 155 -14.24 -12.98 -10.45
C GLY A 155 -14.29 -13.59 -11.84
N TYR A 156 -15.14 -14.60 -12.06
CA TYR A 156 -15.39 -15.18 -13.37
C TYR A 156 -16.80 -14.80 -13.81
N ARG A 157 -16.96 -14.16 -14.98
CA ARG A 157 -18.29 -13.94 -15.57
C ARG A 157 -18.83 -15.26 -16.12
N LEU A 158 -19.92 -15.76 -15.54
CA LEU A 158 -20.71 -16.82 -16.19
C LEU A 158 -21.45 -16.20 -17.38
N GLY A 159 -21.19 -16.72 -18.58
CA GLY A 159 -21.61 -16.14 -19.84
C GLY A 159 -23.11 -16.25 -20.12
N GLU A 160 -23.70 -15.13 -20.57
CA GLU A 160 -24.91 -15.09 -21.41
C GLU A 160 -24.53 -15.00 -22.91
N THR A 161 -23.24 -14.95 -23.23
CA THR A 161 -22.70 -14.82 -24.60
C THR A 161 -21.73 -15.97 -24.90
N ASN A 162 -21.52 -16.26 -26.20
CA ASN A 162 -20.67 -17.34 -26.72
C ASN A 162 -19.16 -17.14 -26.46
N ASP A 163 -18.76 -16.07 -25.76
CA ASP A 163 -17.36 -15.83 -25.39
C ASP A 163 -17.09 -16.42 -23.99
N ASP A 164 -16.20 -17.42 -23.98
CA ASP A 164 -15.86 -18.26 -22.83
C ASP A 164 -15.44 -17.43 -21.62
N THR A 165 -16.01 -17.78 -20.47
CA THR A 165 -15.68 -17.38 -19.09
C THR A 165 -14.57 -16.30 -18.96
N GLN A 166 -14.93 -15.02 -19.07
CA GLN A 166 -13.94 -13.95 -18.92
C GLN A 166 -13.53 -13.79 -17.44
N VAL A 167 -12.22 -13.90 -17.18
CA VAL A 167 -11.60 -13.62 -15.88
C VAL A 167 -11.58 -12.11 -15.69
N ILE A 168 -12.33 -11.63 -14.70
CA ILE A 168 -12.19 -10.26 -14.20
C ILE A 168 -11.08 -10.31 -13.15
N PRO A 169 -9.90 -9.70 -13.40
CA PRO A 169 -8.87 -9.57 -12.39
C PRO A 169 -9.49 -8.88 -11.18
N GLY A 170 -9.45 -9.53 -10.02
CA GLY A 170 -9.79 -8.87 -8.77
C GLY A 170 -8.86 -7.67 -8.62
N THR A 171 -9.36 -6.56 -8.09
CA THR A 171 -8.60 -5.34 -7.76
C THR A 171 -7.63 -5.58 -6.58
N SER A 172 -6.90 -6.68 -6.62
CA SER A 172 -5.91 -7.07 -5.64
C SER A 172 -4.51 -6.73 -6.17
N VAL A 173 -3.87 -5.79 -5.49
CA VAL A 173 -2.42 -5.66 -5.29
C VAL A 173 -1.50 -5.29 -6.48
N GLN A 174 -1.88 -4.34 -7.34
CA GLN A 174 -0.87 -3.67 -8.20
C GLN A 174 -0.68 -2.17 -7.95
N ASN A 175 -1.53 -1.52 -7.17
CA ASN A 175 -1.26 -0.17 -6.64
C ASN A 175 -1.08 -0.23 -5.12
N ARG A 176 0.09 -0.66 -4.66
CA ARG A 176 0.64 -0.19 -3.37
C ARG A 176 1.57 0.99 -3.63
N ASN A 177 1.15 1.88 -4.54
CA ASN A 177 1.87 3.11 -4.78
C ASN A 177 1.43 4.06 -3.67
N GLU A 178 2.30 4.26 -2.69
CA GLU A 178 2.31 5.35 -1.70
C GLU A 178 0.94 6.01 -1.45
N GLU A 179 -0.05 5.22 -1.01
CA GLU A 179 -1.33 5.82 -0.64
C GLU A 179 -1.09 6.64 0.63
N PRO A 180 -1.50 7.92 0.64
CA PRO A 180 -1.38 8.76 1.81
C PRO A 180 -2.08 8.10 2.99
N ARG A 181 -1.35 7.86 4.07
CA ARG A 181 -1.87 7.13 5.22
C ARG A 181 -2.41 8.08 6.27
N ASP A 182 -3.71 8.02 6.50
CA ASP A 182 -4.35 8.62 7.67
C ASP A 182 -4.02 7.80 8.93
N VAL A 183 -3.34 8.41 9.90
CA VAL A 183 -3.09 7.85 11.23
C VAL A 183 -3.90 8.64 12.25
N SER A 184 -4.73 7.96 13.05
CA SER A 184 -5.49 8.61 14.13
C SER A 184 -4.74 8.52 15.46
N LEU A 185 -4.41 9.66 16.05
CA LEU A 185 -3.76 9.75 17.36
C LEU A 185 -4.77 10.22 18.40
N LYS A 186 -5.14 9.36 19.35
CA LYS A 186 -6.08 9.70 20.43
C LYS A 186 -5.32 9.88 21.74
N MET A 187 -5.50 11.02 22.39
CA MET A 187 -4.83 11.39 23.64
C MET A 187 -5.76 11.18 24.82
N TRP A 188 -5.50 10.17 25.65
CA TRP A 188 -6.29 9.79 26.83
C TRP A 188 -5.71 10.37 28.13
N LYS A 189 -6.40 10.18 29.25
CA LYS A 189 -5.89 10.61 30.56
C LYS A 189 -4.59 9.92 30.98
N SER A 190 -4.45 8.63 30.72
CA SER A 190 -3.34 7.77 31.17
C SER A 190 -2.28 7.52 30.08
N GLY A 191 -2.53 7.96 28.85
CA GLY A 191 -1.64 7.68 27.73
C GLY A 191 -2.26 8.10 26.39
N PHE A 192 -1.69 7.64 25.29
CA PHE A 192 -2.22 7.86 23.95
C PHE A 192 -2.27 6.56 23.17
N THR A 193 -3.12 6.50 22.15
CA THR A 193 -3.21 5.36 21.25
C THR A 193 -2.99 5.83 19.82
N VAL A 194 -2.23 5.06 19.08
CA VAL A 194 -2.00 5.25 17.65
C VAL A 194 -2.90 4.26 16.91
N ASP A 195 -3.82 4.77 16.12
CA ASP A 195 -4.82 4.00 15.36
C ASP A 195 -5.67 3.07 16.26
N ASP A 196 -5.65 1.76 16.00
CA ASP A 196 -6.25 0.71 16.84
C ASP A 196 -5.19 -0.03 17.70
N GLY A 197 -4.06 0.63 17.99
CA GLY A 197 -2.95 0.07 18.75
C GLY A 197 -3.13 0.04 20.28
N PRO A 198 -2.19 -0.61 21.00
CA PRO A 198 -2.15 -0.60 22.45
C PRO A 198 -2.02 0.81 23.03
N LEU A 199 -2.58 1.03 24.23
CA LEU A 199 -2.39 2.26 24.98
C LEU A 199 -0.91 2.43 25.36
N ARG A 200 -0.33 3.56 24.96
CA ARG A 200 1.04 3.98 25.25
C ARG A 200 1.02 5.01 26.36
N THR A 201 1.70 4.75 27.47
CA THR A 201 1.76 5.68 28.61
C THR A 201 2.71 6.84 28.33
N TYR A 202 2.47 7.97 29.01
CA TYR A 202 3.30 9.18 28.90
C TYR A 202 4.67 9.09 29.58
N GLU A 203 4.84 8.12 30.48
CA GLU A 203 6.04 7.98 31.31
C GLU A 203 7.16 7.18 30.64
N ASP A 204 6.85 6.46 29.56
CA ASP A 204 7.84 5.64 28.85
C ASP A 204 8.74 6.51 27.95
N PRO A 205 10.08 6.38 28.04
CA PRO A 205 11.02 7.17 27.25
C PRO A 205 10.87 6.96 25.73
N SER A 206 10.52 5.75 25.26
CA SER A 206 10.29 5.50 23.83
C SER A 206 9.04 6.22 23.31
N ASN A 207 8.03 6.37 24.16
CA ASN A 207 6.83 7.13 23.83
C ASN A 207 7.06 8.64 23.93
N ALA A 208 8.02 9.09 24.74
CA ALA A 208 8.39 10.50 24.85
C ALA A 208 9.06 11.02 23.57
N GLU A 209 9.84 10.19 22.87
CA GLU A 209 10.40 10.53 21.56
C GLU A 209 9.28 10.80 20.54
N PHE A 210 8.27 9.93 20.50
CA PHE A 210 7.08 10.09 19.66
C PHE A 210 6.35 11.42 19.92
N LEU A 211 6.10 11.74 21.20
CA LEU A 211 5.44 12.99 21.59
C LEU A 211 6.29 14.23 21.29
N THR A 212 7.61 14.12 21.41
CA THR A 212 8.54 15.23 21.11
C THR A 212 8.54 15.55 19.62
N SER A 213 8.56 14.54 18.75
CA SER A 213 8.43 14.73 17.30
C SER A 213 7.11 15.44 16.95
N ILE A 214 6.00 14.99 17.51
CA ILE A 214 4.69 15.62 17.27
C ILE A 214 4.66 17.06 17.78
N LYS A 215 5.24 17.32 18.97
CA LYS A 215 5.33 18.68 19.51
C LYS A 215 6.11 19.60 18.57
N ARG A 216 7.15 19.09 17.90
CA ARG A 216 7.97 19.82 16.94
C ARG A 216 7.31 19.96 15.56
N GLY A 217 6.18 19.28 15.33
CA GLY A 217 5.56 19.19 14.00
C GLY A 217 6.29 18.24 13.05
N GLU A 218 7.16 17.37 13.56
CA GLU A 218 7.86 16.33 12.78
C GLU A 218 7.09 15.00 12.85
N ILE A 219 7.09 14.24 11.75
CA ILE A 219 6.44 12.92 11.68
C ILE A 219 7.29 11.93 12.51
N PRO A 220 6.71 11.24 13.52
CA PRO A 220 7.43 10.23 14.29
C PRO A 220 8.00 9.10 13.42
N LEU A 221 9.23 8.67 13.73
CA LEU A 221 9.96 7.65 12.96
C LEU A 221 9.22 6.32 12.83
N GLU A 222 8.37 5.97 13.80
CA GLU A 222 7.53 4.78 13.73
C GLU A 222 6.53 4.84 12.58
N LEU A 223 5.87 5.99 12.38
CA LEU A 223 4.91 6.17 11.30
C LEU A 223 5.60 6.23 9.94
N LEU A 224 6.81 6.80 9.89
CA LEU A 224 7.60 6.86 8.66
C LEU A 224 8.08 5.47 8.21
N LYS A 225 8.52 4.62 9.15
CA LYS A 225 8.90 3.23 8.87
C LYS A 225 7.72 2.40 8.38
N GLU A 226 6.55 2.61 8.97
CA GLU A 226 5.32 1.92 8.56
C GLU A 226 4.81 2.38 7.18
N ALA A 227 4.95 3.67 6.86
CA ALA A 227 4.53 4.23 5.58
C ALA A 227 5.46 3.90 4.40
N ARG A 228 6.64 3.30 4.64
CA ARG A 228 7.62 2.90 3.61
C ARG A 228 7.97 4.01 2.59
N GLY A 229 7.92 5.27 3.01
CA GLY A 229 8.22 6.43 2.17
C GLY A 229 7.01 7.22 1.66
N GLY A 230 5.78 6.74 1.86
CA GLY A 230 4.57 7.48 1.50
C GLY A 230 4.21 8.61 2.48
N GLU A 231 3.34 9.51 2.04
CA GLU A 231 2.82 10.62 2.84
C GLU A 231 1.99 10.12 4.04
N VAL A 232 2.14 10.75 5.21
CA VAL A 232 1.42 10.38 6.44
C VAL A 232 0.68 11.59 6.99
N TYR A 233 -0.63 11.46 7.14
CA TYR A 233 -1.48 12.46 7.77
C TYR A 233 -1.83 12.03 9.19
N ILE A 234 -1.54 12.88 10.18
CA ILE A 234 -1.82 12.59 11.59
C ILE A 234 -3.05 13.37 12.03
N ASN A 235 -4.13 12.66 12.38
CA ASN A 235 -5.34 13.24 12.93
C ASN A 235 -5.33 13.10 14.45
N MET A 236 -5.23 14.22 15.18
CA MET A 236 -5.18 14.22 16.64
C MET A 236 -6.58 14.41 17.25
N ALA A 237 -6.97 13.52 18.17
CA ALA A 237 -8.23 13.58 18.91
C ALA A 237 -7.95 13.73 20.41
N ASP A 238 -8.66 14.66 21.05
CA ASP A 238 -8.52 14.97 22.47
C ASP A 238 -9.51 14.19 23.33
N HIS A 239 -9.02 13.23 24.11
CA HIS A 239 -9.79 12.36 25.00
C HIS A 239 -9.26 12.43 26.45
N ARG A 240 -8.65 13.55 26.86
CA ARG A 240 -8.03 13.72 28.20
C ARG A 240 -8.94 13.43 29.39
N HIS A 241 -10.25 13.54 29.20
CA HIS A 241 -11.26 13.32 30.24
C HIS A 241 -11.79 11.88 30.26
N GLU A 242 -11.38 11.05 29.29
CA GLU A 242 -11.83 9.68 29.13
C GLU A 242 -10.69 8.71 29.50
N ASP A 243 -11.05 7.65 30.23
CA ASP A 243 -10.14 6.53 30.49
C ASP A 243 -10.19 5.57 29.30
N TYR A 244 -9.02 5.14 28.80
CA TYR A 244 -8.95 4.24 27.65
C TYR A 244 -9.63 2.90 27.95
N ALA A 245 -10.68 2.58 27.20
CA ALA A 245 -11.22 1.24 27.10
C ALA A 245 -10.70 0.59 25.81
N PRO A 246 -10.04 -0.58 25.88
CA PRO A 246 -9.55 -1.25 24.68
C PRO A 246 -10.73 -1.49 23.73
N PRO A 247 -10.65 -1.05 22.46
CA PRO A 247 -11.73 -1.23 21.52
C PRO A 247 -12.01 -2.73 21.42
N LYS A 248 -13.28 -3.12 21.51
CA LYS A 248 -13.69 -4.49 21.28
C LYS A 248 -13.25 -4.83 19.86
N MET A 249 -12.29 -5.74 19.71
CA MET A 249 -11.77 -6.16 18.41
C MET A 249 -12.95 -6.55 17.53
N THR A 250 -13.35 -5.64 16.63
CA THR A 250 -14.36 -5.95 15.64
C THR A 250 -13.64 -6.85 14.65
N MET A 251 -13.84 -8.17 14.80
CA MET A 251 -13.30 -9.12 13.85
C MET A 251 -13.75 -8.67 12.47
N LYS A 252 -12.79 -8.30 11.61
CA LYS A 252 -13.09 -7.99 10.22
C LYS A 252 -13.82 -9.21 9.66
N PRO A 253 -15.11 -9.11 9.30
CA PRO A 253 -15.84 -10.27 8.82
C PRO A 253 -15.12 -10.77 7.56
N PHE A 254 -14.96 -12.09 7.45
CA PHE A 254 -14.23 -12.76 6.36
C PHE A 254 -12.71 -12.48 6.29
N SER A 255 -12.04 -12.24 7.43
CA SER A 255 -10.57 -12.10 7.48
C SER A 255 -9.78 -13.41 7.26
N GLY A 256 -10.36 -14.39 6.57
CA GLY A 256 -9.72 -15.66 6.23
C GLY A 256 -9.53 -15.78 4.73
N SER A 257 -8.48 -16.50 4.30
CA SER A 257 -8.33 -16.88 2.90
C SER A 257 -9.46 -17.85 2.51
N GLY A 258 -10.30 -17.45 1.55
CA GLY A 258 -11.32 -18.32 0.98
C GLY A 258 -10.66 -19.46 0.20
N HIS A 259 -11.07 -20.71 0.46
CA HIS A 259 -10.68 -21.88 -0.32
C HIS A 259 -11.89 -22.34 -1.14
N SER A 260 -11.73 -22.44 -2.46
CA SER A 260 -12.79 -22.92 -3.35
C SER A 260 -13.02 -24.42 -3.16
N LEU A 261 -14.25 -24.82 -2.81
CA LEU A 261 -14.67 -26.21 -2.57
C LEU A 261 -14.74 -27.10 -3.84
N GLY A 262 -14.18 -26.65 -4.96
CA GLY A 262 -14.23 -27.32 -6.27
C GLY A 262 -12.88 -27.82 -6.82
N SER A 263 -11.76 -27.54 -6.16
CA SER A 263 -10.45 -28.12 -6.50
C SER A 263 -10.20 -29.40 -5.67
N PRO A 264 -9.54 -30.43 -6.25
CA PRO A 264 -9.39 -31.74 -5.60
C PRO A 264 -8.83 -31.63 -4.19
N ALA A 265 -9.32 -32.53 -3.31
CA ALA A 265 -9.16 -32.50 -1.86
C ALA A 265 -7.73 -32.08 -1.40
N PRO A 266 -7.61 -31.21 -0.38
CA PRO A 266 -6.31 -30.87 0.18
C PRO A 266 -5.64 -32.15 0.70
N PRO A 267 -4.30 -32.28 0.57
CA PRO A 267 -3.59 -33.37 1.21
C PRO A 267 -3.84 -33.27 2.71
N VAL A 268 -4.36 -34.35 3.29
CA VAL A 268 -4.51 -34.51 4.73
C VAL A 268 -3.10 -34.47 5.32
N LEU A 269 -2.70 -33.32 5.88
CA LEU A 269 -1.55 -33.29 6.78
C LEU A 269 -1.92 -34.20 7.95
N GLY A 270 -1.25 -35.34 8.00
CA GLY A 270 -1.44 -36.36 9.01
C GLY A 270 -1.31 -35.79 10.42
N GLN A 271 -2.26 -36.17 11.26
CA GLN A 271 -2.12 -36.11 12.70
C GLN A 271 -0.81 -36.79 13.11
N ASP A 272 0.04 -36.06 13.83
CA ASP A 272 1.17 -36.61 14.54
C ASP A 272 0.68 -37.65 15.57
N ILE A 273 0.86 -38.93 15.26
CA ILE A 273 0.83 -39.99 16.27
C ILE A 273 2.08 -39.81 17.11
N ARG A 274 1.91 -39.18 18.28
CA ARG A 274 2.91 -39.19 19.35
C ARG A 274 3.05 -40.62 19.88
N PRO A 275 4.23 -41.27 19.86
CA PRO A 275 4.42 -42.45 20.66
C PRO A 275 4.57 -42.03 22.13
N LEU A 276 3.73 -42.65 22.96
CA LEU A 276 3.74 -42.56 24.40
C LEU A 276 4.98 -43.26 24.96
N GLY A 277 5.81 -42.53 25.71
CA GLY A 277 6.73 -43.10 26.70
C GLY A 277 8.21 -42.78 26.51
N ALA A 278 8.70 -41.75 27.19
CA ALA A 278 9.99 -41.78 27.90
C ALA A 278 10.12 -40.55 28.80
N VAL A 279 10.61 -40.81 30.01
CA VAL A 279 10.80 -39.92 31.15
C VAL A 279 11.99 -38.96 30.96
N GLY A 280 11.81 -37.72 31.40
CA GLY A 280 12.83 -36.88 32.05
C GLY A 280 14.02 -36.36 31.23
N GLY A 281 14.32 -35.07 31.41
CA GLY A 281 15.68 -34.54 31.23
C GLY A 281 15.78 -33.32 30.32
N ALA A 282 16.00 -32.16 30.94
CA ALA A 282 16.48 -30.95 30.30
C ALA A 282 17.86 -31.17 29.66
N SER A 283 18.05 -30.75 28.41
CA SER A 283 19.29 -30.19 27.84
C SER A 283 19.14 -29.97 26.34
N GLY A 284 19.81 -28.96 25.82
CA GLY A 284 19.56 -28.35 24.51
C GLY A 284 19.66 -29.32 23.35
N GLY A 285 18.57 -29.42 22.61
CA GLY A 285 18.53 -29.92 21.24
C GLY A 285 18.08 -28.79 20.34
N THR A 286 19.01 -28.25 19.56
CA THR A 286 18.80 -27.25 18.52
C THR A 286 17.61 -27.69 17.65
N ALA A 287 16.49 -26.97 17.76
CA ALA A 287 15.40 -27.11 16.81
C ALA A 287 16.00 -26.84 15.43
N ILE A 288 16.08 -27.88 14.59
CA ILE A 288 16.28 -27.71 13.16
C ILE A 288 15.06 -26.94 12.71
N VAL A 289 15.26 -25.62 12.60
CA VAL A 289 14.48 -24.74 11.77
C VAL A 289 14.47 -25.42 10.41
N VAL A 290 13.39 -26.12 10.07
CA VAL A 290 13.07 -26.41 8.68
C VAL A 290 12.72 -25.05 8.12
N SER A 291 13.77 -24.30 7.79
CA SER A 291 13.70 -23.07 7.06
C SER A 291 12.87 -23.36 5.82
N ASN A 292 12.02 -22.41 5.47
CA ASN A 292 11.67 -22.20 4.09
C ASN A 292 13.01 -22.16 3.33
N VAL A 293 13.46 -23.30 2.82
CA VAL A 293 14.50 -23.34 1.82
C VAL A 293 13.92 -22.48 0.71
N ASP A 294 14.56 -21.37 0.41
CA ASP A 294 14.22 -20.55 -0.73
C ASP A 294 14.14 -21.52 -1.92
N LEU A 295 12.92 -21.80 -2.38
CA LEU A 295 12.64 -22.82 -3.39
C LEU A 295 13.50 -22.59 -4.65
N LYS A 296 13.83 -21.31 -4.89
CA LYS A 296 14.72 -20.86 -5.95
C LYS A 296 16.16 -21.32 -5.78
N ASP A 297 16.69 -21.38 -4.55
CA ASP A 297 18.06 -21.84 -4.30
C ASP A 297 18.14 -23.36 -4.34
N ALA A 298 17.10 -24.06 -3.88
CA ALA A 298 16.96 -25.50 -4.10
C ALA A 298 16.88 -25.86 -5.60
N GLU A 299 16.17 -25.07 -6.41
CA GLU A 299 16.11 -25.21 -7.86
C GLU A 299 17.48 -24.97 -8.51
N LYS A 300 18.23 -23.94 -8.11
CA LYS A 300 19.60 -23.70 -8.62
C LYS A 300 20.55 -24.84 -8.27
N GLN A 301 20.46 -25.38 -7.05
CA GLN A 301 21.24 -26.53 -6.62
C GLN A 301 20.88 -27.80 -7.41
N ALA A 302 19.60 -28.00 -7.70
CA ALA A 302 19.17 -29.09 -8.56
C ALA A 302 19.68 -28.91 -10.00
N GLN A 303 19.71 -27.68 -10.52
CA GLN A 303 20.23 -27.37 -11.85
C GLN A 303 21.74 -27.56 -11.95
N SER A 304 22.52 -27.23 -10.92
CA SER A 304 23.97 -27.47 -10.94
C SER A 304 24.34 -28.94 -10.80
N ASN A 305 23.46 -29.76 -10.20
CA ASN A 305 23.61 -31.20 -10.16
C ASN A 305 23.41 -31.84 -11.54
N LEU A 306 22.59 -31.22 -12.40
CA LEU A 306 22.46 -31.56 -13.80
C LEU A 306 23.66 -30.97 -14.57
N ASN A 307 24.66 -31.80 -14.83
CA ASN A 307 25.85 -31.40 -15.59
C ASN A 307 25.51 -31.18 -17.08
N ILE A 308 25.00 -30.00 -17.41
CA ILE A 308 24.58 -29.62 -18.77
C ILE A 308 25.82 -29.27 -19.59
N ASP A 309 26.11 -30.09 -20.58
CA ASP A 309 27.12 -29.82 -21.62
C ASP A 309 26.52 -28.94 -22.73
N SER A 310 27.03 -27.72 -22.87
CA SER A 310 26.61 -26.74 -23.88
C SER A 310 27.00 -27.12 -25.32
N GLN A 311 27.85 -28.13 -25.54
CA GLN A 311 28.24 -28.59 -26.87
C GLN A 311 27.24 -29.62 -27.46
N GLN A 312 26.31 -30.11 -26.65
CA GLN A 312 25.34 -31.12 -27.04
C GLN A 312 23.92 -30.53 -27.18
N PRO A 313 23.03 -31.18 -27.95
CA PRO A 313 21.68 -30.68 -28.11
C PRO A 313 20.92 -30.69 -26.78
N THR A 314 20.48 -29.50 -26.39
CA THR A 314 19.69 -29.25 -25.18
C THR A 314 18.19 -29.20 -25.52
N THR A 315 17.37 -29.73 -24.63
CA THR A 315 15.91 -29.72 -24.65
C THR A 315 15.36 -29.10 -23.37
N SER A 316 14.15 -28.56 -23.41
CA SER A 316 13.50 -27.96 -22.24
C SER A 316 12.25 -28.74 -21.86
N VAL A 317 12.27 -29.43 -20.73
CA VAL A 317 11.12 -30.22 -20.24
C VAL A 317 10.32 -29.38 -19.26
N GLN A 318 9.01 -29.30 -19.48
CA GLN A 318 8.09 -28.61 -18.57
C GLN A 318 7.48 -29.61 -17.59
N ILE A 319 7.50 -29.32 -16.30
CA ILE A 319 6.95 -30.16 -15.25
C ILE A 319 5.85 -29.41 -14.53
N ARG A 320 4.68 -30.02 -14.46
CA ARG A 320 3.54 -29.54 -13.70
C ARG A 320 3.48 -30.29 -12.38
N LEU A 321 3.64 -29.56 -11.29
CA LEU A 321 3.60 -30.11 -9.95
C LEU A 321 2.16 -30.13 -9.43
N PRO A 322 1.84 -31.02 -8.46
CA PRO A 322 0.52 -31.06 -7.82
C PRO A 322 0.22 -29.82 -6.97
N ASP A 323 1.22 -29.01 -6.62
CA ASP A 323 1.05 -27.71 -5.95
C ASP A 323 0.56 -26.61 -6.92
N GLY A 324 0.33 -26.95 -8.20
CA GLY A 324 -0.07 -26.03 -9.26
C GLY A 324 1.09 -25.23 -9.87
N SER A 325 2.29 -25.32 -9.29
CA SER A 325 3.48 -24.67 -9.81
C SER A 325 4.01 -25.38 -11.06
N ARG A 326 4.77 -24.62 -11.86
CA ARG A 326 5.39 -25.09 -13.09
C ARG A 326 6.89 -24.95 -12.97
N LEU A 327 7.59 -26.02 -13.29
CA LEU A 327 9.04 -26.10 -13.23
C LEU A 327 9.57 -26.40 -14.63
N VAL A 328 10.47 -25.57 -15.14
CA VAL A 328 11.08 -25.75 -16.47
C VAL A 328 12.52 -26.14 -16.27
N ILE A 329 12.88 -27.33 -16.74
CA ILE A 329 14.25 -27.87 -16.64
C ILE A 329 14.88 -27.89 -18.02
N LYS A 330 16.12 -27.41 -18.11
CA LYS A 330 16.96 -27.58 -19.30
C LYS A 330 17.82 -28.83 -19.13
N LEU A 331 17.77 -29.73 -20.10
CA LEU A 331 18.43 -31.03 -20.07
C LEU A 331 19.04 -31.32 -21.42
N ASN A 332 20.12 -32.09 -21.49
CA ASN A 332 20.60 -32.62 -22.76
C ASN A 332 19.85 -33.88 -23.17
N HIS A 333 19.87 -34.20 -24.46
CA HIS A 333 19.14 -35.33 -25.05
C HIS A 333 19.48 -36.71 -24.44
N PHE A 334 20.69 -36.88 -23.89
CA PHE A 334 21.14 -38.13 -23.26
C PHE A 334 20.69 -38.32 -21.81
N HIS A 335 20.11 -37.28 -21.17
CA HIS A 335 19.60 -37.40 -19.81
C HIS A 335 18.44 -38.41 -19.75
N THR A 336 18.20 -38.93 -18.56
CA THR A 336 17.20 -39.96 -18.29
C THR A 336 16.03 -39.43 -17.49
N VAL A 337 14.94 -40.21 -17.46
CA VAL A 337 13.78 -39.92 -16.60
C VAL A 337 14.17 -39.93 -15.11
N SER A 338 15.18 -40.72 -14.72
CA SER A 338 15.73 -40.74 -13.36
C SER A 338 16.33 -39.39 -12.97
N ASP A 339 17.05 -38.72 -13.88
CA ASP A 339 17.66 -37.42 -13.63
C ASP A 339 16.58 -36.34 -13.37
N ILE A 340 15.46 -36.40 -14.11
CA ILE A 340 14.30 -35.53 -13.86
C ILE A 340 13.72 -35.79 -12.46
N ARG A 341 13.59 -37.06 -12.07
CA ARG A 341 13.06 -37.44 -10.76
C ARG A 341 13.97 -36.98 -9.61
N GLN A 342 15.28 -37.12 -9.78
CA GLN A 342 16.28 -36.61 -8.84
C GLN A 342 16.22 -35.08 -8.75
N TYR A 343 16.10 -34.39 -9.88
CA TYR A 343 15.94 -32.93 -9.90
C TYR A 343 14.71 -32.48 -9.10
N ILE A 344 13.55 -33.10 -9.30
CA ILE A 344 12.33 -32.76 -8.56
C ILE A 344 12.52 -32.99 -7.06
N THR A 345 13.20 -34.07 -6.69
CA THR A 345 13.47 -34.42 -5.28
C THR A 345 14.37 -33.38 -4.59
N ILE A 346 15.38 -32.87 -5.30
CA ILE A 346 16.29 -31.83 -4.77
C ILE A 346 15.60 -30.45 -4.77
N ALA A 347 14.92 -30.10 -5.87
CA ALA A 347 14.24 -28.82 -6.01
C ALA A 347 13.06 -28.68 -5.05
N ARG A 348 12.42 -29.79 -4.67
CA ARG A 348 11.26 -29.83 -3.78
C ARG A 348 11.43 -30.93 -2.73
N PRO A 349 11.97 -30.58 -1.54
CA PRO A 349 12.19 -31.54 -0.46
C PRO A 349 10.93 -32.30 -0.01
N SER A 350 9.74 -31.76 -0.27
CA SER A 350 8.46 -32.43 -0.02
C SER A 350 8.29 -33.75 -0.79
N PHE A 351 8.89 -33.87 -1.98
CA PHE A 351 8.85 -35.11 -2.78
C PHE A 351 9.96 -36.10 -2.42
N GLN A 352 10.85 -35.76 -1.49
CA GLN A 352 11.87 -36.69 -1.00
C GLN A 352 11.28 -37.81 -0.14
N SER A 353 10.19 -37.52 0.59
CA SER A 353 9.51 -38.49 1.46
C SER A 353 8.23 -39.07 0.85
N THR A 354 7.86 -38.64 -0.36
CA THR A 354 6.60 -39.02 -1.03
C THR A 354 6.89 -39.69 -2.36
N GLU A 355 6.31 -40.87 -2.60
CA GLU A 355 6.40 -41.49 -3.92
C GLU A 355 5.51 -40.75 -4.94
N PHE A 356 6.00 -40.60 -6.16
CA PHE A 356 5.26 -39.94 -7.23
C PHE A 356 5.50 -40.61 -8.59
N ALA A 357 4.50 -40.53 -9.45
CA ALA A 357 4.54 -40.92 -10.85
C ALA A 357 4.81 -39.69 -11.74
N LEU A 358 5.63 -39.88 -12.78
CA LEU A 358 5.76 -38.92 -13.87
C LEU A 358 4.87 -39.36 -15.02
N MET A 359 3.95 -38.50 -15.43
CA MET A 359 2.99 -38.79 -16.50
C MET A 359 3.16 -37.80 -17.65
N THR A 360 2.98 -38.25 -18.88
CA THR A 360 2.90 -37.37 -20.06
C THR A 360 1.49 -36.78 -20.19
N THR A 361 1.40 -35.59 -20.78
CA THR A 361 0.12 -34.91 -21.03
C THR A 361 -0.59 -35.43 -22.28
N PHE A 362 0.16 -35.78 -23.34
CA PHE A 362 -0.44 -36.32 -24.56
C PHE A 362 0.57 -37.19 -25.35
N PRO A 363 0.29 -38.47 -25.61
CA PRO A 363 -0.77 -39.28 -24.98
C PRO A 363 -0.53 -39.41 -23.48
N HIS A 364 -1.59 -39.64 -22.69
CA HIS A 364 -1.43 -39.88 -21.25
C HIS A 364 -0.77 -41.24 -21.00
N ALA A 365 0.49 -41.25 -20.61
CA ALA A 365 1.26 -42.45 -20.29
C ALA A 365 2.09 -42.22 -19.02
N GLU A 366 2.18 -43.23 -18.15
CA GLU A 366 3.07 -43.22 -16.99
C GLU A 366 4.48 -43.65 -17.42
N LEU A 367 5.48 -42.85 -17.04
CA LEU A 367 6.88 -43.15 -17.29
C LEU A 367 7.38 -44.15 -16.23
N THR A 368 7.26 -45.45 -16.53
CA THR A 368 7.72 -46.54 -15.65
C THR A 368 9.22 -46.83 -15.79
N ASN A 369 9.82 -46.52 -16.94
CA ASN A 369 11.23 -46.80 -17.21
C ASN A 369 12.12 -45.61 -16.82
N PHE A 370 12.66 -45.62 -15.60
CA PHE A 370 13.51 -44.54 -15.09
C PHE A 370 14.84 -44.39 -15.84
N SER A 371 15.36 -45.47 -16.43
CA SER A 371 16.61 -45.46 -17.20
C SER A 371 16.45 -45.06 -18.66
N GLN A 372 15.22 -44.78 -19.11
CA GLN A 372 14.96 -44.38 -20.49
C GLN A 372 15.48 -42.96 -20.76
N SER A 373 16.11 -42.75 -21.91
CA SER A 373 16.61 -41.44 -22.32
C SER A 373 15.47 -40.54 -22.82
N LEU A 374 15.68 -39.22 -22.79
CA LEU A 374 14.69 -38.26 -23.26
C LEU A 374 14.34 -38.44 -24.74
N VAL A 375 15.32 -38.83 -25.56
CA VAL A 375 15.11 -39.09 -26.99
C VAL A 375 14.26 -40.34 -27.20
N ASP A 376 14.59 -41.43 -26.52
CA ASP A 376 13.89 -42.71 -26.66
C ASP A 376 12.44 -42.62 -26.12
N GLY A 377 12.26 -41.88 -25.02
CA GLY A 377 10.95 -41.61 -24.44
C GLY A 377 10.09 -40.60 -25.20
N LYS A 378 10.59 -40.03 -26.32
CA LYS A 378 9.95 -38.91 -27.04
C LYS A 378 9.58 -37.74 -26.10
N LEU A 379 10.44 -37.46 -25.12
CA LEU A 379 10.24 -36.45 -24.08
C LEU A 379 10.91 -35.11 -24.41
N LEU A 380 11.35 -34.91 -25.64
CA LEU A 380 11.95 -33.67 -26.10
C LEU A 380 10.90 -32.56 -26.13
N ASN A 381 11.16 -31.46 -25.40
CA ASN A 381 10.23 -30.34 -25.23
C ASN A 381 8.84 -30.74 -24.71
N ALA A 382 8.76 -31.88 -24.01
CA ALA A 382 7.50 -32.41 -23.52
C ALA A 382 7.05 -31.75 -22.22
N ALA A 383 5.73 -31.80 -21.99
CA ALA A 383 5.12 -31.43 -20.72
C ALA A 383 4.76 -32.69 -19.91
N LEU A 384 5.40 -32.81 -18.74
CA LEU A 384 5.20 -33.85 -17.76
C LEU A 384 4.34 -33.34 -16.60
N VAL A 385 3.56 -34.24 -16.01
CA VAL A 385 2.74 -34.01 -14.82
C VAL A 385 3.25 -34.93 -13.72
N VAL A 386 3.52 -34.35 -12.55
CA VAL A 386 3.85 -35.08 -11.33
C VAL A 386 2.55 -35.43 -10.63
N LYS A 387 2.31 -36.71 -10.40
CA LYS A 387 1.18 -37.20 -9.61
C LYS A 387 1.71 -37.92 -8.38
N PRO A 388 1.42 -37.46 -7.15
CA PRO A 388 1.76 -38.20 -5.94
C PRO A 388 0.99 -39.54 -5.94
N LYS A 389 1.64 -40.62 -5.50
CA LYS A 389 1.02 -41.96 -5.39
C LYS A 389 0.26 -42.14 -4.10
#